data_AF-A0A849H5N8-F1
#
_entry.id   AF-A0A849H5N8-F1
#
_cell.length_a   1.000
_cell.length_b   1.000
_cell.length_c   1.000
_cell.angle_alpha   90.00
_cell.angle_beta   90.00
_cell.angle_gamma   90.00
#
_symmetry.space_group_name_H-M   'P 1'
#
loop_
_entity.id
_entity.type
_entity.pdbx_description
1 polymer ?
#
loop_
_entity_poly.entity_id
_entity_poly.type
_entity_poly.pdbx_seq_one_letter_code
_entity_poly.pdbx_strand_id
1 'polypeptide(L)'
;MDGPGSTVGTLLSDQVFLFLAITIVVLMTMAVAAAVVTFLLRLRNEKEDRLWARLNATWEPILLDSLSDAEKLPDLWKQVEERNQLRFLEFVLQYAQRLGGEERDVLKKAAAPFLDGVLPLLRNRRIGIRARAVQTLGTLGLPEYTSQVSGAVDDPS
;
A
#
# COMPACT_ATOMS: atom_id res chain seq x y z
N MET A 1 16.06 -33.45 -63.33
CA MET A 1 14.79 -32.73 -63.56
C MET A 1 14.18 -32.51 -62.19
N ASP A 2 14.59 -31.45 -61.51
CA ASP A 2 13.98 -31.03 -60.26
C ASP A 2 12.67 -30.31 -60.62
N GLY A 3 11.55 -30.92 -60.23
CA GLY A 3 10.24 -30.39 -60.52
C GLY A 3 10.01 -29.05 -59.80
N PRO A 4 9.25 -28.12 -60.39
CA PRO A 4 8.96 -26.78 -59.82
C PRO A 4 8.23 -26.81 -58.45
N GLY A 5 7.94 -27.99 -57.89
CA GLY A 5 7.40 -28.15 -56.55
C GLY A 5 8.43 -28.07 -55.40
N SER A 6 9.74 -28.20 -55.66
CA SER A 6 10.76 -28.17 -54.60
C SER A 6 11.05 -26.75 -54.08
N THR A 7 10.97 -25.73 -54.94
CA THR A 7 11.25 -24.33 -54.59
C THR A 7 10.15 -23.68 -53.76
N VAL A 8 8.89 -24.10 -53.94
CA VAL A 8 7.76 -23.61 -53.12
C VAL A 8 7.85 -24.15 -51.70
N GLY A 9 8.28 -25.41 -51.53
CA GLY A 9 8.49 -26.03 -50.21
C GLY A 9 9.59 -25.36 -49.39
N THR A 10 10.69 -24.97 -50.02
CA THR A 10 11.81 -24.28 -49.32
C THR A 10 11.42 -22.87 -48.88
N LEU A 11 10.73 -22.11 -49.73
CA LEU A 11 10.26 -20.75 -49.39
C LEU A 11 9.25 -20.73 -48.24
N LEU A 12 8.33 -21.70 -48.20
CA LEU A 12 7.37 -21.83 -47.09
C LEU A 12 8.08 -22.21 -45.78
N SER A 13 9.08 -23.10 -45.84
CA SER A 13 9.88 -23.48 -44.67
C SER A 13 10.65 -22.30 -44.09
N ASP A 14 11.25 -21.46 -44.93
CA ASP A 14 12.02 -20.30 -44.50
C ASP A 14 11.14 -19.23 -43.82
N GLN A 15 9.94 -19.00 -44.36
CA GLN A 15 8.98 -18.06 -43.77
C GLN A 15 8.46 -18.52 -42.41
N VAL A 16 8.12 -19.80 -42.27
CA VAL A 16 7.68 -20.37 -40.99
C VAL A 16 8.80 -20.30 -39.96
N PHE A 17 10.04 -20.59 -40.35
CA PHE A 17 11.20 -20.49 -39.48
C PHE A 17 11.45 -19.05 -39.01
N LEU A 18 11.40 -18.07 -39.91
CA LEU A 18 11.55 -16.66 -39.58
C LEU A 18 10.45 -16.18 -38.61
N PHE A 19 9.19 -16.55 -38.87
CA PHE A 19 8.07 -16.19 -38.01
C PHE A 19 8.23 -16.77 -36.59
N LEU A 20 8.66 -18.03 -36.50
CA LEU A 20 8.92 -18.70 -35.24
C LEU A 20 10.10 -18.06 -34.49
N ALA A 21 11.19 -17.71 -35.19
CA ALA A 21 12.33 -17.01 -34.61
C ALA A 21 11.94 -15.63 -34.05
N ILE A 22 11.17 -14.83 -34.81
CA ILE A 22 10.66 -13.54 -34.35
C ILE A 22 9.78 -13.72 -33.11
N THR A 23 8.87 -14.70 -33.14
CA THR A 23 7.97 -14.98 -32.01
C THR A 23 8.76 -15.34 -30.75
N ILE A 24 9.78 -16.19 -30.87
CA ILE A 24 10.66 -16.54 -29.74
C ILE A 24 11.38 -15.31 -29.20
N VAL A 25 11.94 -14.47 -30.07
CA VAL A 25 12.65 -13.25 -29.66
C VAL A 25 11.71 -12.28 -28.94
N VAL A 26 10.49 -12.08 -29.47
CA VAL A 26 9.45 -11.26 -28.83
C VAL A 26 9.07 -11.81 -27.46
N LEU A 27 8.84 -13.12 -27.35
CA LEU A 27 8.49 -13.76 -26.08
C LEU A 27 9.63 -13.67 -25.07
N MET A 28 10.88 -13.90 -25.48
CA MET A 28 12.05 -13.72 -24.61
C MET A 28 12.17 -12.27 -24.13
N THR A 29 11.99 -11.31 -25.01
CA THR A 29 12.08 -9.88 -24.67
C THR A 29 11.00 -9.50 -23.66
N MET A 30 9.76 -9.97 -23.86
CA MET A 30 8.66 -9.75 -22.94
C MET A 30 8.91 -10.40 -21.57
N ALA A 31 9.44 -11.62 -21.54
CA ALA A 31 9.79 -12.31 -20.31
C ALA A 31 10.89 -11.58 -19.53
N VAL A 32 11.95 -11.12 -20.23
CA VAL A 32 13.03 -10.33 -19.62
C VAL A 32 12.49 -9.01 -19.08
N ALA A 33 11.65 -8.30 -19.85
CA ALA A 33 11.05 -7.05 -19.40
C ALA A 33 10.20 -7.24 -18.13
N ALA A 34 9.37 -8.29 -18.08
CA ALA A 34 8.57 -8.61 -16.91
C ALA A 34 9.43 -8.96 -15.68
N ALA A 35 10.53 -9.70 -15.87
CA ALA A 35 11.48 -10.02 -14.81
C ALA A 35 12.14 -8.75 -14.24
N VAL A 36 12.57 -7.83 -15.13
CA VAL A 36 13.17 -6.55 -14.73
C VAL A 36 12.18 -5.70 -13.94
N VAL A 37 10.93 -5.56 -14.42
CA VAL A 37 9.89 -4.80 -13.72
C VAL A 37 9.64 -5.38 -12.32
N THR A 38 9.49 -6.69 -12.22
CA THR A 38 9.27 -7.38 -10.94
C THR A 38 10.43 -7.14 -9.98
N PHE A 39 11.66 -7.21 -10.46
CA PHE A 39 12.86 -6.97 -9.66
C PHE A 39 12.95 -5.52 -9.17
N LEU A 40 12.68 -4.55 -10.04
CA LEU A 40 12.66 -3.13 -9.68
C LEU A 40 11.59 -2.81 -8.64
N LEU A 41 10.39 -3.37 -8.81
CA LEU A 41 9.30 -3.23 -7.84
C LEU A 41 9.69 -3.82 -6.48
N ARG A 42 10.33 -4.99 -6.47
CA ARG A 42 10.79 -5.64 -5.24
C ARG A 42 11.81 -4.81 -4.49
N LEU A 43 12.82 -4.25 -5.19
CA LEU A 43 13.84 -3.40 -4.56
C LEU A 43 13.24 -2.14 -3.95
N ARG A 44 12.24 -1.54 -4.59
CA ARG A 44 11.54 -0.38 -4.05
C ARG A 44 10.72 -0.77 -2.81
N ASN A 45 10.01 -1.90 -2.88
CA ASN A 45 9.19 -2.38 -1.78
C ASN A 45 10.06 -2.72 -0.56
N GLU A 46 11.19 -3.40 -0.74
CA GLU A 46 12.09 -3.77 0.37
C GLU A 46 12.61 -2.55 1.14
N LYS A 47 12.82 -1.40 0.48
CA LYS A 47 13.22 -0.18 1.18
C LYS A 47 12.11 0.35 2.07
N GLU A 48 10.89 0.35 1.57
CA GLU A 48 9.71 0.79 2.31
C GLU A 48 9.41 -0.16 3.47
N ASP A 49 9.53 -1.48 3.24
CA ASP A 49 9.38 -2.52 4.25
C ASP A 49 10.40 -2.35 5.39
N ARG A 50 11.66 -2.02 5.07
CA ARG A 50 12.71 -1.78 6.09
C ARG A 50 12.43 -0.53 6.92
N LEU A 51 11.98 0.55 6.29
CA LEU A 51 11.62 1.78 7.02
C LEU A 51 10.41 1.51 7.93
N TRP A 52 9.41 0.83 7.41
CA TRP A 52 8.22 0.43 8.16
C TRP A 52 8.59 -0.47 9.35
N ALA A 53 9.43 -1.47 9.14
CA ALA A 53 9.89 -2.37 10.20
C ALA A 53 10.62 -1.62 11.33
N ARG A 54 11.43 -0.60 11.00
CA ARG A 54 12.13 0.21 12.01
C ARG A 54 11.18 1.07 12.83
N LEU A 55 10.23 1.73 12.17
CA LEU A 55 9.22 2.56 12.85
C LEU A 55 8.35 1.70 13.76
N ASN A 56 7.88 0.55 13.27
CA ASN A 56 7.08 -0.39 14.06
C ASN A 56 7.86 -0.93 15.26
N ALA A 57 9.11 -1.33 15.08
CA ALA A 57 9.95 -1.80 16.18
C ALA A 57 10.16 -0.74 17.27
N THR A 58 10.02 0.55 16.93
CA THR A 58 10.10 1.65 17.88
C THR A 58 8.76 1.87 18.59
N TRP A 59 7.65 1.92 17.84
CA TRP A 59 6.34 2.27 18.39
C TRP A 59 5.62 1.11 19.08
N GLU A 60 5.79 -0.12 18.60
CA GLU A 60 5.11 -1.32 19.11
C GLU A 60 5.31 -1.52 20.62
N PRO A 61 6.53 -1.56 21.18
CA PRO A 61 6.68 -1.81 22.61
C PRO A 61 6.00 -0.73 23.46
N ILE A 62 6.06 0.53 23.04
CA ILE A 62 5.47 1.67 23.77
C ILE A 62 3.95 1.65 23.64
N LEU A 63 3.43 1.31 22.46
CA LEU A 63 1.99 1.17 22.23
C LEU A 63 1.44 0.05 23.12
N LEU A 64 2.07 -1.12 23.13
CA LEU A 64 1.64 -2.26 23.96
C LEU A 64 1.70 -1.94 25.46
N ASP A 65 2.74 -1.23 25.89
CA ASP A 65 2.84 -0.75 27.27
C ASP A 65 1.70 0.25 27.59
N SER A 66 1.37 1.14 26.65
CA SER A 66 0.26 2.09 26.80
C SER A 66 -1.13 1.46 26.79
N LEU A 67 -1.29 0.26 26.20
CA LEU A 67 -2.55 -0.50 26.28
C LEU A 67 -2.84 -0.97 27.70
N SER A 68 -1.79 -1.24 28.49
CA SER A 68 -1.92 -1.61 29.90
C SER A 68 -1.99 -0.39 30.82
N ASP A 69 -1.36 0.71 30.40
CA ASP A 69 -1.28 1.96 31.16
C ASP A 69 -1.43 3.18 30.24
N ALA A 70 -2.64 3.71 30.16
CA ALA A 70 -2.96 4.85 29.30
C ALA A 70 -2.22 6.15 29.68
N GLU A 71 -1.63 6.24 30.89
CA GLU A 71 -0.84 7.41 31.30
C GLU A 71 0.46 7.55 30.50
N LYS A 72 0.88 6.51 29.79
CA LYS A 72 2.09 6.49 28.95
C LYS A 72 1.91 7.01 27.53
N LEU A 73 0.66 7.30 27.12
CA LEU A 73 0.37 7.86 25.79
C LEU A 73 1.12 9.16 25.45
N PRO A 74 1.34 10.11 26.38
CA PRO A 74 2.12 11.31 26.10
C PRO A 74 3.56 11.03 25.71
N ASP A 75 4.16 9.95 26.22
CA ASP A 75 5.53 9.57 25.86
C ASP A 75 5.59 8.92 24.48
N LEU A 76 4.54 8.20 24.08
CA LEU A 76 4.36 7.73 22.70
C LEU A 76 4.29 8.92 21.73
N TRP A 77 3.51 9.95 22.05
CA TRP A 77 3.34 11.12 21.17
C TRP A 77 4.64 11.89 20.94
N LYS A 78 5.51 11.99 21.95
CA LYS A 78 6.83 12.64 21.82
C LYS A 78 7.76 11.89 20.85
N GLN A 79 7.57 10.59 20.68
CA GLN A 79 8.38 9.77 19.77
C GLN A 79 7.86 9.76 18.33
N VAL A 80 6.64 10.22 18.09
CA VAL A 80 6.07 10.33 16.75
C VAL A 80 6.50 11.64 16.11
N GLU A 81 7.51 11.57 15.23
CA GLU A 81 7.91 12.71 14.42
C GLU A 81 6.77 13.18 13.50
N GLU A 82 6.67 14.49 13.25
CA GLU A 82 5.60 15.09 12.43
C GLU A 82 5.46 14.44 11.05
N ARG A 83 6.60 14.19 10.38
CA ARG A 83 6.65 13.51 9.06
C ARG A 83 6.11 12.06 9.08
N ASN A 84 6.03 11.44 10.24
CA ASN A 84 5.64 10.05 10.43
C ASN A 84 4.23 9.90 11.03
N GLN A 85 3.50 10.98 11.30
CA GLN A 85 2.17 10.93 11.91
C GLN A 85 1.17 10.08 11.10
N LEU A 86 1.12 10.25 9.78
CA LEU A 86 0.25 9.43 8.91
C LEU A 86 0.64 7.94 8.93
N ARG A 87 1.93 7.65 9.01
CA ARG A 87 2.46 6.28 9.13
C ARG A 87 2.08 5.68 10.49
N PHE A 88 2.19 6.47 11.56
CA PHE A 88 1.77 6.07 12.89
C PHE A 88 0.25 5.78 12.94
N LEU A 89 -0.58 6.61 12.30
CA LEU A 89 -2.01 6.34 12.20
C LEU A 89 -2.32 5.04 11.43
N GLU A 90 -1.61 4.75 10.35
CA GLU A 90 -1.74 3.48 9.63
C GLU A 90 -1.32 2.29 10.50
N PHE A 91 -0.26 2.45 11.30
CA PHE A 91 0.17 1.46 12.28
C PHE A 91 -0.93 1.20 13.33
N VAL A 92 -1.44 2.25 13.98
CA VAL A 92 -2.51 2.13 14.99
C VAL A 92 -3.79 1.55 14.38
N LEU A 93 -4.13 1.91 13.14
CA LEU A 93 -5.29 1.37 12.43
C LEU A 93 -5.20 -0.15 12.27
N GLN A 94 -4.02 -0.69 11.95
CA GLN A 94 -3.80 -2.14 11.83
C GLN A 94 -4.03 -2.88 13.17
N TYR A 95 -3.66 -2.27 14.30
CA TYR A 95 -3.94 -2.83 15.63
C TYR A 95 -5.42 -2.70 15.99
N ALA A 96 -6.05 -1.55 15.71
CA ALA A 96 -7.46 -1.31 16.02
C ALA A 96 -8.43 -2.19 15.25
N GLN A 97 -8.01 -2.73 14.09
CA GLN A 97 -8.77 -3.72 13.33
C GLN A 97 -8.70 -5.13 13.94
N ARG A 98 -7.65 -5.42 14.72
CA ARG A 98 -7.42 -6.73 15.34
C ARG A 98 -7.91 -6.79 16.79
N LEU A 99 -7.91 -5.65 17.47
CA LEU A 99 -8.28 -5.52 18.87
C LEU A 99 -9.70 -4.94 19.00
N GLY A 100 -10.48 -5.49 19.92
CA GLY A 100 -11.82 -5.02 20.29
C GLY A 100 -11.87 -4.62 21.75
N GLY A 101 -12.98 -4.02 22.19
CA GLY A 101 -13.16 -3.68 23.61
C GLY A 101 -12.39 -2.43 24.06
N GLU A 102 -11.90 -2.46 25.30
CA GLU A 102 -11.29 -1.34 26.01
C GLU A 102 -9.94 -0.93 25.39
N GLU A 103 -9.16 -1.90 24.90
CA GLU A 103 -7.90 -1.66 24.21
C GLU A 103 -8.11 -0.81 22.96
N ARG A 104 -9.24 -1.00 22.26
CA ARG A 104 -9.57 -0.19 21.09
C ARG A 104 -9.81 1.27 21.45
N ASP A 105 -10.33 1.57 22.64
CA ASP A 105 -10.52 2.95 23.09
C ASP A 105 -9.18 3.61 23.46
N VAL A 106 -8.22 2.84 24.00
CA VAL A 106 -6.84 3.32 24.19
C VAL A 106 -6.20 3.64 22.84
N LEU A 107 -6.39 2.79 21.81
CA LEU A 107 -5.88 3.06 20.46
C LEU A 107 -6.49 4.32 19.84
N LYS A 108 -7.80 4.58 20.04
CA LYS A 108 -8.42 5.84 19.60
C LYS A 108 -7.77 7.05 20.29
N LYS A 109 -7.53 6.97 21.60
CA LYS A 109 -6.83 8.03 22.36
C LYS A 109 -5.39 8.22 21.87
N ALA A 110 -4.69 7.13 21.55
CA ALA A 110 -3.33 7.18 21.01
C ALA A 110 -3.28 7.90 19.66
N ALA A 111 -4.30 7.69 18.81
CA ALA A 111 -4.41 8.30 17.50
C ALA A 111 -4.90 9.76 17.53
N ALA A 112 -5.66 10.14 18.55
CA ALA A 112 -6.41 11.40 18.59
C ALA A 112 -5.62 12.67 18.21
N PRO A 113 -4.39 12.91 18.71
CA PRO A 113 -3.64 14.12 18.38
C PRO A 113 -3.26 14.26 16.90
N PHE A 114 -3.33 13.17 16.13
CA PHE A 114 -2.86 13.13 14.76
C PHE A 114 -4.01 13.09 13.73
N LEU A 115 -5.26 12.91 14.18
CA LEU A 115 -6.42 12.72 13.31
C LEU A 115 -6.76 13.96 12.47
N ASP A 116 -6.49 15.16 12.99
CA ASP A 116 -6.68 16.40 12.24
C ASP A 116 -5.88 16.44 10.94
N GLY A 117 -4.70 15.81 10.93
CA GLY A 117 -3.85 15.67 9.74
C GLY A 117 -4.49 14.82 8.63
N VAL A 118 -5.53 14.03 8.94
CA VAL A 118 -6.25 13.19 7.99
C VAL A 118 -7.38 13.96 7.29
N LEU A 119 -7.92 15.02 7.90
CA LEU A 119 -9.03 15.80 7.34
C LEU A 119 -8.78 16.30 5.91
N PRO A 120 -7.59 16.86 5.57
CA PRO A 120 -7.32 17.29 4.19
C PRO A 120 -7.33 16.14 3.18
N LEU A 121 -7.05 14.91 3.63
CA LEU A 121 -7.00 13.72 2.77
C LEU A 121 -8.39 13.25 2.31
N LEU A 122 -9.45 13.64 3.03
CA LEU A 122 -10.84 13.36 2.61
C LEU A 122 -11.18 14.02 1.27
N ARG A 123 -10.50 15.11 0.90
CA ARG A 123 -10.72 15.83 -0.38
C ARG A 123 -9.67 15.49 -1.44
N ASN A 124 -8.89 14.44 -1.25
CA ASN A 124 -7.83 14.10 -2.19
C ASN A 124 -8.41 13.65 -3.55
N ARG A 125 -7.77 14.05 -4.66
CA ARG A 125 -8.20 13.63 -6.00
C ARG A 125 -8.13 12.12 -6.21
N ARG A 126 -7.19 11.44 -5.52
CA ARG A 126 -7.01 9.99 -5.64
C ARG A 126 -8.01 9.28 -4.72
N ILE A 127 -8.90 8.50 -5.33
CA ILE A 127 -9.95 7.72 -4.65
C ILE A 127 -9.36 6.87 -3.51
N GLY A 128 -8.25 6.17 -3.76
CA GLY A 128 -7.60 5.34 -2.74
C GLY A 128 -7.12 6.11 -1.51
N ILE A 129 -6.70 7.38 -1.67
CA ILE A 129 -6.29 8.22 -0.54
C ILE A 129 -7.52 8.64 0.27
N ARG A 130 -8.62 9.04 -0.39
CA ARG A 130 -9.87 9.39 0.29
C ARG A 130 -10.44 8.19 1.06
N ALA A 131 -10.53 7.04 0.42
CA ALA A 131 -11.06 5.82 1.02
C ALA A 131 -10.26 5.44 2.29
N ARG A 132 -8.92 5.55 2.23
CA ARG A 132 -8.07 5.33 3.40
C ARG A 132 -8.32 6.37 4.50
N ALA A 133 -8.46 7.66 4.15
CA ALA A 133 -8.77 8.71 5.12
C ALA A 133 -10.13 8.47 5.82
N VAL A 134 -11.16 8.11 5.06
CA VAL A 134 -12.48 7.70 5.56
C VAL A 134 -12.36 6.50 6.49
N GLN A 135 -11.61 5.47 6.12
CA GLN A 135 -11.39 4.29 6.96
C GLN A 135 -10.67 4.64 8.26
N THR A 136 -9.61 5.45 8.21
CA THR A 136 -8.86 5.90 9.39
C THR A 136 -9.77 6.66 10.34
N LEU A 137 -10.49 7.69 9.85
CA LEU A 137 -11.40 8.48 10.68
C LEU A 137 -12.62 7.67 11.15
N GLY A 138 -13.15 6.75 10.35
CA GLY A 138 -14.26 5.89 10.77
C GLY A 138 -13.85 4.85 11.83
N THR A 139 -12.61 4.38 11.81
CA THR A 139 -12.14 3.32 12.73
C THR A 139 -11.55 3.87 14.02
N LEU A 140 -10.73 4.92 13.90
CA LEU A 140 -9.98 5.54 15.00
C LEU A 140 -10.57 6.88 15.45
N GLY A 141 -11.39 7.51 14.61
CA GLY A 141 -11.96 8.81 14.92
C GLY A 141 -12.91 8.75 16.10
N LEU A 142 -12.86 9.82 16.89
CA LEU A 142 -13.83 10.11 17.92
C LEU A 142 -15.15 10.58 17.28
N PRO A 143 -16.27 10.57 18.03
CA PRO A 143 -17.59 10.94 17.50
C PRO A 143 -17.66 12.29 16.78
N GLU A 144 -16.75 13.21 17.10
CA GLU A 144 -16.59 14.53 16.47
C GLU A 144 -16.27 14.50 14.97
N TYR A 145 -15.69 13.41 14.45
CA TYR A 145 -15.36 13.24 13.03
C TYR A 145 -16.51 12.65 12.20
N THR A 146 -17.61 12.25 12.84
CA THR A 146 -18.72 11.54 12.17
C THR A 146 -19.30 12.35 11.02
N SER A 147 -19.49 13.67 11.21
CA SER A 147 -20.09 14.54 10.18
C SER A 147 -19.22 14.67 8.92
N GLN A 148 -17.90 14.72 9.11
CA GLN A 148 -16.91 14.84 8.04
C GLN A 148 -16.78 13.52 7.27
N VAL A 149 -16.86 12.39 7.99
CA VAL A 149 -16.87 11.06 7.39
C VAL A 149 -18.13 10.84 6.57
N SER A 150 -19.32 11.14 7.09
CA SER A 150 -20.59 11.00 6.36
C SER A 150 -20.59 11.81 5.06
N GLY A 151 -20.18 13.09 5.11
CA GLY A 151 -20.10 13.93 3.92
C GLY A 151 -19.11 13.43 2.86
N ALA A 152 -18.05 12.73 3.26
CA ALA A 152 -17.07 12.15 2.34
C ALA A 152 -17.53 10.82 1.71
N VAL A 153 -18.44 10.09 2.37
CA VAL A 153 -19.03 8.84 1.84
C VAL A 153 -20.11 9.15 0.81
N ASP A 154 -20.86 10.24 0.99
CA ASP A 154 -21.94 10.65 0.09
C ASP A 154 -21.45 11.35 -1.20
N ASP A 155 -20.15 11.64 -1.32
CA ASP A 155 -19.56 12.27 -2.51
C ASP A 155 -19.47 11.26 -3.67
N PRO A 156 -20.23 11.44 -4.78
CA PRO A 156 -20.19 10.52 -5.91
C PRO A 156 -18.79 10.56 -6.54
N SER A 157 -18.12 9.41 -6.49
CA SER A 157 -16.79 9.23 -7.09
C SER A 157 -16.83 9.22 -8.62
#